data_AF-A0A3C1Z410-F1
#
_entry.id   AF-A0A3C1Z410-F1
#
_cell.length_a   1.000
_cell.length_b   1.000
_cell.length_c   1.000
_cell.angle_alpha   90.00
_cell.angle_beta   90.00
_cell.angle_gamma   90.00
#
_symmetry.space_group_name_H-M   'P 1'
#
loop_
_entity.id
_entity.type
_entity.pdbx_description
1 polymer ?
#
loop_
_entity_poly.entity_id
_entity_poly.type
_entity_poly.pdbx_seq_one_letter_code
_entity_poly.pdbx_strand_id
1 'polypeptide(L)'
;PDDHVYYTRLVKEHPDRAIDTFILTRVQKHEADMKLIAKQLPQAQAFYGAQSPEAKARIDGEIANTSPYYKDRAFVQAVFREKDRQTRREFASPAQTTAPAAGTKVAA
;
A
#
# COMPACT_ATOMS: atom_id res chain seq x y z
N PRO A 1 0.37 -25.72 22.78
CA PRO A 1 1.82 -25.59 23.11
C PRO A 1 2.23 -24.13 22.95
N ASP A 2 3.08 -23.62 23.83
CA ASP A 2 3.62 -22.26 23.66
C ASP A 2 4.56 -22.24 22.45
N ASP A 3 4.23 -21.43 21.44
CA ASP A 3 4.97 -21.33 20.18
C ASP A 3 6.44 -21.02 20.42
N HIS A 4 6.75 -20.18 21.42
CA HIS A 4 8.12 -19.84 21.79
C HIS A 4 8.90 -21.09 22.24
N VAL A 5 8.28 -21.93 23.07
CA VAL A 5 8.90 -23.19 23.55
C VAL A 5 9.09 -24.18 22.39
N TYR A 6 8.12 -24.26 21.48
CA TYR A 6 8.20 -25.11 20.29
C TYR A 6 9.35 -24.71 19.36
N TYR A 7 9.42 -23.44 18.95
CA TYR A 7 10.49 -22.98 18.06
C TYR A 7 11.86 -22.96 18.74
N THR A 8 11.93 -22.70 20.04
CA THR A 8 13.19 -22.79 20.80
C THR A 8 13.74 -24.22 20.79
N ARG A 9 12.89 -25.24 20.97
CA ARG A 9 13.32 -26.65 20.85
C ARG A 9 13.70 -27.00 19.42
N LEU A 10 12.89 -26.58 18.44
CA LEU A 10 13.16 -26.85 17.03
C LEU A 10 14.54 -26.35 16.59
N VAL A 11 14.92 -25.14 16.99
CA VAL A 11 16.24 -24.57 16.66
C VAL A 11 17.39 -25.32 17.36
N LYS A 12 17.19 -25.72 18.63
CA LYS A 12 18.22 -26.40 19.42
C LYS A 12 18.44 -27.85 18.99
N GLU A 13 17.37 -28.56 18.68
CA GLU A 13 17.39 -30.00 18.44
C GLU A 13 17.49 -30.33 16.94
N HIS A 14 16.94 -29.48 16.06
CA HIS A 14 16.86 -29.71 14.61
C HIS A 14 17.07 -28.41 13.80
N PRO A 15 18.28 -27.83 13.81
CA PRO A 15 18.54 -26.52 13.21
C PRO A 15 18.24 -26.46 11.71
N ASP A 16 18.56 -27.51 10.95
CA ASP A 16 18.28 -27.55 9.51
C ASP A 16 16.78 -27.51 9.22
N ARG A 17 15.99 -28.28 9.99
CA ARG A 17 14.53 -28.25 9.88
C ARG A 17 13.96 -26.89 10.30
N ALA A 18 14.58 -26.20 11.26
CA ALA A 18 14.18 -24.85 11.64
C ALA A 18 14.39 -23.85 10.49
N ILE A 19 15.51 -23.95 9.78
CA ILE A 19 15.82 -23.14 8.59
C ILE A 19 14.79 -23.43 7.49
N ASP A 20 14.54 -24.71 7.18
CA ASP A 20 13.57 -25.11 6.15
C ASP A 20 12.17 -24.59 6.47
N THR A 21 11.74 -24.73 7.72
CA THR A 21 10.43 -24.25 8.18
C THR A 21 10.34 -22.74 8.03
N PHE A 22 11.37 -22.00 8.42
CA PHE A 22 11.43 -20.55 8.27
C PHE A 22 11.34 -20.10 6.81
N ILE A 23 12.08 -20.75 5.92
CA ILE A 23 12.04 -20.49 4.48
C ILE A 23 10.63 -20.78 3.94
N LEU A 24 10.06 -21.95 4.27
CA LEU A 24 8.75 -22.36 3.82
C LEU A 24 7.65 -21.37 4.24
N THR A 25 7.64 -20.93 5.50
CA THR A 25 6.67 -19.94 5.97
C THR A 25 6.80 -18.62 5.20
N ARG A 26 8.02 -18.17 4.89
CA ARG A 26 8.23 -16.96 4.08
C ARG A 26 7.72 -17.13 2.66
N VAL A 27 7.97 -18.28 2.02
CA VAL A 27 7.47 -18.58 0.68
C VAL A 27 5.94 -18.60 0.66
N GLN A 28 5.31 -19.29 1.61
CA GLN A 28 3.84 -19.35 1.72
C GLN A 28 3.22 -17.97 1.91
N LYS A 29 3.81 -17.14 2.79
CA LYS A 29 3.36 -15.76 2.99
C LYS A 29 3.50 -14.94 1.70
N HIS A 30 4.63 -15.09 1.02
CA HIS A 30 4.86 -14.38 -0.24
C HIS A 30 3.86 -14.80 -1.33
N GLU A 31 3.59 -16.10 -1.48
CA GLU A 31 2.58 -16.60 -2.42
C GLU A 31 1.19 -16.08 -2.10
N ALA A 32 0.81 -16.05 -0.82
CA ALA A 32 -0.47 -15.49 -0.39
C ALA A 32 -0.58 -14.00 -0.73
N ASP A 33 0.48 -13.23 -0.44
CA ASP A 33 0.57 -11.81 -0.80
C ASP A 33 0.44 -11.63 -2.32
N MET A 34 1.22 -12.35 -3.14
CA MET A 34 1.17 -12.20 -4.60
C MET A 34 -0.18 -12.61 -5.20
N LYS A 35 -0.84 -13.64 -4.66
CA LYS A 35 -2.20 -14.01 -5.08
C LYS A 35 -3.21 -12.88 -4.83
N LEU A 36 -3.08 -12.16 -3.72
CA LEU A 36 -3.91 -11.00 -3.43
C LEU A 36 -3.57 -9.84 -4.37
N ILE A 37 -2.28 -9.54 -4.57
CA ILE A 37 -1.81 -8.50 -5.49
C ILE A 37 -2.31 -8.75 -6.91
N ALA A 38 -2.23 -9.98 -7.41
CA ALA A 38 -2.71 -10.34 -8.74
C ALA A 38 -4.21 -10.04 -8.93
N LYS A 39 -5.02 -10.22 -7.88
CA LYS A 39 -6.45 -9.88 -7.89
C LYS A 39 -6.70 -8.38 -7.87
N GLN A 40 -5.87 -7.62 -7.17
CA GLN A 40 -6.00 -6.16 -7.01
C GLN A 40 -5.37 -5.38 -8.16
N LEU A 41 -4.44 -5.98 -8.89
CA LEU A 41 -3.68 -5.35 -9.96
C LEU A 41 -4.57 -4.67 -11.02
N PRO A 42 -5.64 -5.30 -11.55
CA PRO A 42 -6.51 -4.65 -12.54
C PRO A 42 -7.18 -3.39 -11.97
N GLN A 43 -7.60 -3.44 -10.71
CA GLN A 43 -8.22 -2.30 -10.04
C GLN A 43 -7.20 -1.16 -9.81
N ALA A 44 -5.99 -1.50 -9.39
CA ALA A 44 -4.91 -0.52 -9.23
C ALA A 44 -4.52 0.12 -10.57
N GLN A 45 -4.48 -0.64 -11.66
CA GLN A 45 -4.25 -0.12 -13.00
C GLN A 45 -5.34 0.86 -13.44
N ALA A 46 -6.62 0.53 -13.19
CA ALA A 46 -7.74 1.42 -13.49
C ALA A 46 -7.64 2.74 -12.70
N PHE A 47 -7.31 2.66 -11.39
CA PHE A 47 -7.10 3.85 -10.58
C PHE A 47 -5.92 4.67 -11.09
N TYR A 48 -4.77 4.05 -11.34
CA TYR A 48 -3.61 4.74 -11.88
C TYR A 48 -3.94 5.43 -13.21
N GLY A 49 -4.67 4.77 -14.11
CA GLY A 49 -5.10 5.35 -15.39
C GLY A 49 -5.88 6.67 -15.22
N ALA A 50 -6.77 6.71 -14.22
CA ALA A 50 -7.60 7.87 -13.89
C ALA A 50 -6.87 8.98 -13.10
N GLN A 51 -5.66 8.74 -12.60
CA GLN A 51 -4.89 9.73 -11.83
C GLN A 51 -4.36 10.89 -12.69
N SER A 52 -4.18 12.04 -12.05
CA SER A 52 -3.52 13.21 -12.65
C SER A 52 -2.05 12.91 -12.99
N PRO A 53 -1.43 13.62 -13.95
CA PRO A 53 -0.03 13.41 -14.31
C PRO A 53 0.93 13.57 -13.13
N GLU A 54 0.65 14.50 -12.21
CA GLU A 54 1.46 14.72 -11.00
C GLU A 54 1.35 13.54 -10.02
N ALA A 55 0.15 12.98 -9.84
CA ALA A 55 -0.05 11.80 -8.98
C ALA A 55 0.64 10.56 -9.57
N LYS A 56 0.60 10.38 -10.89
CA LYS A 56 1.34 9.32 -11.60
C LYS A 56 2.84 9.44 -11.38
N ALA A 57 3.41 10.62 -11.56
CA ALA A 57 4.84 10.86 -11.34
C ALA A 57 5.28 10.53 -9.90
N ARG A 58 4.43 10.79 -8.90
CA ARG A 58 4.70 10.42 -7.50
C ARG A 58 4.71 8.91 -7.31
N ILE A 59 3.73 8.20 -7.87
CA ILE A 59 3.68 6.73 -7.83
C ILE A 59 4.92 6.14 -8.53
N ASP A 60 5.24 6.63 -9.72
CA ASP A 60 6.38 6.15 -10.51
C ASP A 60 7.71 6.38 -9.80
N GLY A 61 7.86 7.54 -9.12
CA GLY A 61 9.01 7.84 -8.28
C GLY A 61 9.14 6.90 -7.08
N GLU A 62 8.02 6.55 -6.43
CA GLU A 62 8.01 5.61 -5.30
C GLU A 62 8.43 4.19 -5.73
N ILE A 63 8.08 3.76 -6.95
CA ILE A 63 8.38 2.40 -7.42
C ILE A 63 9.70 2.28 -8.19
N ALA A 64 10.34 3.38 -8.59
CA ALA A 64 11.51 3.40 -9.48
C ALA A 64 12.66 2.49 -9.02
N ASN A 65 12.95 2.47 -7.71
CA ASN A 65 14.04 1.67 -7.13
C ASN A 65 13.60 0.29 -6.63
N THR A 66 12.35 -0.11 -6.91
CA THR A 66 11.85 -1.42 -6.48
C THR A 66 12.41 -2.52 -7.39
N SER A 67 12.91 -3.58 -6.77
CA SER A 67 13.31 -4.80 -7.47
C SER A 67 12.21 -5.30 -8.41
N PRO A 68 12.53 -5.73 -9.65
CA PRO A 68 11.56 -6.28 -10.60
C PRO A 68 10.61 -7.32 -10.00
N TYR A 69 11.14 -8.15 -9.11
CA TYR A 69 10.41 -9.23 -8.45
C TYR A 69 9.25 -8.73 -7.55
N TYR A 70 9.29 -7.47 -7.09
CA TYR A 70 8.25 -6.89 -6.22
C TYR A 70 7.50 -5.72 -6.86
N LYS A 71 7.69 -5.47 -8.16
CA LYS A 71 7.12 -4.30 -8.84
C LYS A 71 5.60 -4.25 -8.75
N ASP A 72 4.91 -5.35 -9.01
CA ASP A 72 3.45 -5.39 -8.97
C ASP A 72 2.91 -5.09 -7.57
N ARG A 73 3.54 -5.66 -6.55
CA ARG A 73 3.20 -5.36 -5.15
C ARG A 73 3.43 -3.89 -4.83
N ALA A 74 4.60 -3.35 -5.17
CA ALA A 74 4.94 -1.96 -4.89
C ALA A 74 4.02 -1.00 -5.63
N PHE A 75 3.68 -1.29 -6.88
CA PHE A 75 2.73 -0.53 -7.67
C PHE A 75 1.34 -0.51 -7.02
N VAL A 76 0.78 -1.68 -6.70
CA VAL A 76 -0.53 -1.78 -6.06
C VAL A 76 -0.56 -1.00 -4.74
N GLN A 77 0.48 -1.15 -3.91
CA GLN A 77 0.59 -0.43 -2.63
C GLN A 77 0.72 1.08 -2.83
N ALA A 78 1.54 1.54 -3.78
CA ALA A 78 1.74 2.96 -4.05
C ALA A 78 0.46 3.61 -4.58
N VAL A 79 -0.26 2.96 -5.49
CA VAL A 79 -1.55 3.44 -6.02
C VAL A 79 -2.59 3.59 -4.90
N PHE A 80 -2.76 2.57 -4.06
CA PHE A 80 -3.73 2.65 -2.95
C PHE A 80 -3.31 3.66 -1.88
N ARG A 81 -2.01 3.78 -1.60
CA ARG A 81 -1.50 4.81 -0.69
C ARG A 81 -1.76 6.22 -1.23
N GLU A 82 -1.60 6.43 -2.53
CA GLU A 82 -1.88 7.71 -3.16
C GLU A 82 -3.38 8.04 -3.13
N LYS A 83 -4.23 7.05 -3.39
CA LYS A 83 -5.69 7.18 -3.21
C LYS A 83 -6.04 7.59 -1.77
N ASP A 84 -5.48 6.92 -0.78
CA ASP A 84 -5.72 7.25 0.64
C ASP A 84 -5.21 8.65 0.99
N ARG A 85 -4.07 9.06 0.41
CA ARG A 85 -3.53 10.42 0.57
C ARG A 85 -4.49 11.47 0.01
N GLN A 86 -5.08 11.23 -1.15
CA GLN A 86 -6.05 12.13 -1.77
C GLN A 86 -7.31 12.25 -0.92
N THR A 87 -7.88 11.11 -0.52
CA THR A 87 -9.04 11.07 0.37
C THR A 87 -8.76 11.81 1.69
N ARG A 88 -7.58 11.63 2.30
CA ARG A 88 -7.21 12.39 3.52
C ARG A 88 -7.06 13.89 3.27
N ARG A 89 -6.54 14.31 2.11
CA ARG A 89 -6.43 15.73 1.75
C ARG A 89 -7.81 16.37 1.58
N GLU A 90 -8.75 15.67 0.95
CA GLU A 90 -10.15 16.11 0.82
C GLU A 90 -10.78 16.35 2.20
N PHE A 91 -10.57 15.45 3.16
CA PHE A 91 -11.09 15.61 4.52
C PHE A 91 -10.33 16.65 5.37
N ALA A 92 -9.03 16.80 5.18
CA ALA A 92 -8.19 17.72 5.95
C ALA A 92 -8.27 19.18 5.43
N SER A 93 -8.72 19.41 4.20
CA SER A 93 -8.93 20.74 3.62
C SER A 93 -10.41 21.01 3.31
N PRO A 94 -11.26 21.28 4.31
CA PRO A 94 -12.64 21.74 4.09
C PRO A 94 -12.75 23.17 3.51
N ALA A 95 -11.64 23.81 3.10
CA ALA A 95 -11.57 25.23 2.72
C ALA A 95 -11.64 25.50 1.20
N GLN A 96 -12.33 24.66 0.43
CA GLN A 96 -12.77 25.01 -0.94
C GLN A 96 -14.25 24.71 -1.18
N THR A 97 -15.05 24.62 -0.11
CA THR A 97 -16.48 24.88 -0.25
C THR A 97 -16.63 26.39 -0.43
N THR A 98 -16.97 26.79 -1.64
CA THR A 98 -17.26 28.17 -2.05
C THR A 98 -17.94 28.97 -0.95
N ALA A 99 -17.21 29.86 -0.28
CA ALA A 99 -17.81 30.96 0.44
C ALA A 99 -18.46 31.89 -0.60
N PRO A 100 -19.77 32.17 -0.56
CA PRO A 100 -20.32 33.24 -1.37
C PRO A 100 -19.68 34.55 -0.89
N ALA A 101 -19.12 35.28 -1.84
CA ALA A 101 -18.40 36.53 -1.61
C ALA A 101 -19.27 37.52 -0.81
N ALA A 102 -18.66 38.11 0.22
CA ALA A 102 -19.24 39.23 0.94
C ALA A 102 -19.27 40.50 0.05
N GLY A 103 -20.41 41.20 0.08
CA GLY A 103 -20.62 42.54 -0.47
C GLY A 103 -22.09 42.67 -0.92
N THR A 104 -22.94 43.51 -0.32
CA THR A 104 -22.84 44.98 -0.38
C THR A 104 -23.84 45.60 0.60
N LYS A 105 -23.41 46.70 1.25
CA LYS A 105 -24.20 47.66 2.06
C LYS A 105 -25.62 47.92 1.53
N VAL A 106 -26.59 48.14 2.43
CA VAL A 106 -27.45 49.35 2.45
C VAL A 106 -27.87 49.65 3.88
N ALA A 107 -27.60 50.87 4.32
CA ALA A 107 -28.19 51.52 5.49
C ALA A 107 -29.48 52.24 5.06
N ALA A 108 -30.54 52.15 5.86
CA ALA A 108 -31.59 53.15 6.04
C ALA A 108 -32.51 52.71 7.19
#